data_AF-A0A9I9D3L8-F1
#
_entry.id   AF-A0A9I9D3L8-F1
#
_cell.length_a   1.000
_cell.length_b   1.000
_cell.length_c   1.000
_cell.angle_alpha   90.00
_cell.angle_beta   90.00
_cell.angle_gamma   90.00
#
_symmetry.space_group_name_H-M   'P 1'
#
loop_
_entity.id
_entity.type
_entity.pdbx_description
1 polymer ?
#
loop_
_entity_poly.entity_id
_entity_poly.type
_entity_poly.pdbx_seq_one_letter_code
_entity_poly.pdbx_strand_id
1 'polypeptide(L)' 'MYARQSQAREEVETLYEEDEDEHGDTLCGACGENYASDEFWICCDICEKWFHGKCV' A
#
# COMPACT_ATOMS: atom_id res chain seq x y z
N MET A 1 -11.10 -37.78 -27.50
CA MET A 1 -10.10 -36.70 -27.48
C MET A 1 -10.87 -35.39 -27.38
N TYR A 2 -10.38 -34.43 -26.59
CA TYR A 2 -11.03 -33.15 -26.23
C TYR A 2 -12.06 -33.23 -25.11
N ALA A 3 -11.56 -33.13 -23.87
CA ALA A 3 -12.27 -32.38 -22.83
C ALA A 3 -11.30 -32.12 -21.66
N ARG A 4 -11.07 -30.83 -21.41
CA ARG A 4 -10.82 -30.27 -20.07
C ARG A 4 -9.47 -30.53 -19.38
N GLN A 5 -8.39 -30.73 -20.12
CA GLN A 5 -7.05 -30.67 -19.50
C GLN A 5 -6.39 -29.29 -19.60
N SER A 6 -6.99 -28.35 -20.35
CA SER A 6 -6.36 -27.07 -20.70
C SER A 6 -6.96 -25.83 -20.03
N GLN A 7 -8.20 -25.88 -19.52
CA GLN A 7 -8.86 -24.69 -18.94
C GLN A 7 -8.53 -24.45 -17.46
N ALA A 8 -8.12 -25.49 -16.72
CA ALA A 8 -7.81 -25.34 -15.29
C ALA A 8 -6.42 -24.74 -15.01
N ARG A 9 -5.54 -24.66 -16.02
CA ARG A 9 -4.17 -24.17 -15.84
C ARG A 9 -4.00 -22.68 -16.18
N GLU A 10 -4.95 -22.10 -16.89
CA GLU A 10 -4.84 -20.71 -17.39
C GLU A 10 -5.67 -19.71 -16.55
N GLU A 11 -6.73 -20.16 -15.84
CA GLU A 11 -7.51 -19.29 -14.93
C GLU A 11 -6.85 -19.06 -13.55
N VAL A 12 -5.77 -19.79 -13.22
CA VAL A 12 -5.16 -19.75 -11.87
C VAL A 12 -3.94 -18.82 -11.78
N GLU A 13 -3.35 -18.40 -12.90
CA GLU A 13 -2.17 -17.51 -12.88
C GLU A 13 -2.52 -16.01 -12.74
N THR A 14 -3.80 -15.61 -12.75
CA THR A 14 -4.20 -14.19 -12.71
C THR A 14 -4.96 -13.77 -11.44
N LEU A 15 -4.82 -14.50 -10.32
CA LEU A 15 -5.58 -14.22 -9.09
C LEU A 15 -4.71 -14.16 -7.81
N TYR A 16 -3.47 -13.71 -7.93
CA TYR A 16 -2.56 -13.41 -6.81
C TYR A 16 -1.56 -12.40 -7.40
N GLU A 17 -1.51 -11.10 -7.10
CA GLU A 17 -1.82 -10.33 -5.89
C GLU A 17 -2.12 -8.89 -6.36
N GLU A 18 -3.40 -8.55 -6.57
CA GLU A 18 -3.83 -7.16 -6.38
C GLU A 18 -4.08 -7.01 -4.87
N ASP A 19 -3.53 -5.95 -4.26
CA ASP A 19 -3.83 -5.45 -2.91
C ASP A 19 -2.78 -5.66 -1.79
N GLU A 20 -1.51 -5.26 -1.98
CA GLU A 20 -0.59 -5.10 -0.84
C GLU A 20 -0.04 -3.69 -0.60
N ASP A 21 -0.49 -2.66 -1.33
CA ASP A 21 0.03 -1.29 -1.16
C ASP A 21 -1.03 -0.21 -0.87
N GLU A 22 -2.31 -0.54 -0.68
CA GLU A 22 -3.35 0.47 -0.36
C GLU A 22 -3.20 1.09 1.04
N HIS A 23 -2.26 0.60 1.86
CA HIS A 23 -1.93 1.14 3.18
C HIS A 23 -0.49 1.69 3.28
N GLY A 24 0.26 1.74 2.18
CA GLY A 24 1.71 2.06 2.18
C GLY A 24 2.08 3.54 2.01
N ASP A 25 1.20 4.38 1.47
CA ASP A 25 1.61 5.69 0.93
C ASP A 25 1.50 6.89 1.89
N THR A 26 1.32 6.66 3.20
CA THR A 26 1.30 7.80 4.14
C THR A 26 2.71 8.35 4.31
N LEU A 27 3.06 9.34 3.50
CA LEU A 27 4.37 10.00 3.50
C LEU A 27 4.40 11.20 4.44
N CYS A 28 5.53 11.38 5.13
CA CYS A 28 5.78 12.61 5.88
C CYS A 28 5.89 13.81 4.94
N GLY A 29 5.01 14.80 5.10
CA GLY A 29 4.97 16.00 4.25
C GLY A 29 6.21 16.89 4.29
N ALA A 30 7.18 16.62 5.18
CA ALA A 30 8.41 17.39 5.34
C ALA A 30 9.67 16.64 4.88
N CYS A 31 9.79 15.34 5.18
CA CYS A 31 10.98 14.54 4.81
C CYS A 31 10.71 13.48 3.73
N GLY A 32 9.45 13.20 3.38
CA GLY A 32 9.10 12.26 2.31
C GLY A 32 9.35 10.79 2.63
N GLU A 33 9.52 10.46 3.91
CA GLU A 33 9.67 9.09 4.39
C GLU A 33 8.30 8.45 4.66
N ASN A 34 8.24 7.12 4.55
CA ASN A 34 7.01 6.33 4.71
C ASN A 34 6.52 6.24 6.15
N TYR A 35 5.22 5.98 6.27
CA TYR A 35 4.58 5.73 7.56
C TYR A 35 5.22 4.56 8.29
N ALA A 36 5.57 4.80 9.55
CA ALA A 36 6.11 3.82 10.46
C ALA A 36 5.30 3.88 11.76
N SER A 37 4.74 2.75 12.18
CA SER A 37 3.83 2.66 13.33
C SER A 37 4.51 2.84 14.69
N ASP A 38 5.85 2.74 14.72
CA ASP A 38 6.69 2.97 15.88
C ASP A 38 7.10 4.44 16.06
N GLU A 39 6.85 5.30 15.07
CA GLU A 39 7.11 6.73 15.17
C GLU A 39 5.88 7.52 15.66
N PHE A 40 6.11 8.69 16.26
CA PHE A 40 5.04 9.61 16.61
C PHE A 40 4.66 10.44 15.37
N TRP A 41 3.38 10.45 15.00
CA TRP A 41 2.85 11.16 13.85
C TRP A 41 1.77 12.16 14.26
N ILE A 42 1.70 13.28 13.52
CA ILE A 42 0.71 14.33 13.71
C ILE A 42 0.12 14.76 12.36
N CYS A 43 -1.20 14.99 12.32
CA CYS A 43 -1.89 15.54 11.17
C CYS A 43 -1.98 17.07 11.27
N CYS A 44 -1.72 17.77 10.16
CA CYS A 44 -1.93 19.21 10.08
C CYS A 44 -3.31 19.49 9.47
N ASP A 45 -4.21 20.09 10.24
CA ASP A 45 -5.60 20.38 9.81
C ASP A 45 -5.69 21.38 8.65
N ILE A 46 -4.64 22.17 8.40
CA ILE A 46 -4.61 23.16 7.30
C ILE A 46 -4.17 22.50 5.98
N CYS A 47 -3.20 21.60 6.07
CA CYS A 47 -2.57 20.98 4.91
C CYS A 47 -3.13 19.59 4.59
N GLU A 48 -3.91 19.02 5.51
CA GLU A 48 -4.41 17.63 5.46
C GLU A 48 -3.29 16.60 5.22
N LYS A 49 -2.10 16.88 5.77
CA LYS A 49 -0.89 16.06 5.62
C LYS A 49 -0.42 15.52 6.96
N TRP A 50 0.21 14.36 6.90
CA TRP A 50 0.87 13.70 8.01
C TRP A 50 2.34 14.07 8.10
N PHE A 51 2.84 14.18 9.32
CA PHE A 51 4.24 14.49 9.60
C PHE A 51 4.74 13.64 10.76
N HIS A 52 6.01 13.26 10.71
CA HIS A 52 6.70 12.80 11.91
C HIS A 52 6.74 13.93 12.93
N GLY A 53 6.56 13.63 14.22
CA GLY A 53 6.68 14.63 15.27
C GLY A 53 8.06 15.29 15.38
N LYS A 54 9.11 14.69 14.79
CA LYS A 54 10.46 15.28 14.66
C LYS A 54 10.58 16.27 13.48
N CYS A 55 9.66 16.20 12.53
CA CYS A 55 9.67 16.98 11.29
C CYS A 55 8.79 18.24 11.37
N VAL A 56 8.13 18.46 12.52
CA VAL A 56 7.29 19.63 12.82
C VAL A 56 7.98 20.53 13.82
#